data_AF-A0A3N0DYP0-F1
#
_entry.id   AF-A0A3N0DYP0-F1
#
_cell.length_a   1.000
_cell.length_b   1.000
_cell.length_c   1.000
_cell.angle_alpha   90.00
_cell.angle_beta   90.00
_cell.angle_gamma   90.00
#
_symmetry.space_group_name_H-M   'P 1'
#
loop_
_entity.id
_entity.type
_entity.pdbx_description
1 polymer ?
#
loop_
_entity_poly.entity_id
_entity_poly.type
_entity_poly.pdbx_seq_one_letter_code
_entity_poly.pdbx_strand_id
1 'polypeptide(L)'
;MDAHEGSDEDGLITLEEWAAQCGYTYSYVLHAMRQHYPDFPEPEQRRRGDVGRGGGSGNNLYDPAKLERFKPRRPDPVELPEEDLVKQVTLGGFAALIGVNGRAVNQIKDQRPDTLPDTVDGQRWYPRAKYHVRDLLLMWNSRPGKGSGSDKRRPPLPWQRQDTDSHQ
;
A
#
# COMPACT_ATOMS: atom_id res chain seq x y z
N MET A 1 -23.51 15.15 36.48
CA MET A 1 -22.05 15.32 36.60
C MET A 1 -21.51 13.94 36.89
N ASP A 2 -21.01 13.24 35.88
CA ASP A 2 -20.17 12.07 36.09
C ASP A 2 -19.15 12.04 34.95
N ALA A 3 -17.89 12.22 35.35
CA ALA A 3 -16.73 12.22 34.51
C ALA A 3 -16.40 10.78 34.11
N HIS A 4 -16.18 10.54 32.82
CA HIS A 4 -15.31 9.47 32.35
C HIS A 4 -14.14 10.13 31.63
N GLU A 5 -13.10 10.36 32.43
CA GLU A 5 -11.70 10.29 32.07
C GLU A 5 -11.48 9.15 31.05
N GLY A 6 -11.21 9.52 29.81
CA GLY A 6 -10.55 8.69 28.82
C GLY A 6 -9.33 9.46 28.38
N SER A 7 -8.17 9.08 28.90
CA SER A 7 -6.87 9.69 28.66
C SER A 7 -6.61 9.99 27.18
N ASP A 8 -6.47 11.27 26.82
CA ASP A 8 -6.04 11.73 25.48
C ASP A 8 -4.63 11.23 25.07
N GLU A 9 -3.93 10.49 25.93
CA GLU A 9 -2.62 9.89 25.66
C GLU A 9 -2.69 8.48 25.03
N ASP A 10 -3.81 7.75 25.14
CA ASP A 10 -3.97 6.39 24.58
C ASP A 10 -4.20 6.36 23.05
N GLY A 11 -4.36 7.53 22.43
CA GLY A 11 -4.66 7.68 21.00
C GLY A 11 -3.53 8.24 20.14
N LEU A 12 -2.40 8.66 20.73
CA LEU A 12 -1.31 9.26 19.97
C LEU A 12 -0.35 8.22 19.40
N ILE A 13 0.17 8.48 18.22
CA ILE A 13 1.06 7.55 17.49
C ILE A 13 2.37 8.24 17.13
N THR A 14 3.48 7.49 17.13
CA THR A 14 4.74 8.00 16.56
C THR A 14 4.68 8.04 15.03
N LEU A 15 5.48 8.89 14.38
CA LEU A 15 5.60 8.85 12.92
C LEU A 15 6.14 7.51 12.42
N GLU A 16 6.95 6.80 13.22
CA GLU A 16 7.48 5.49 12.87
C GLU A 16 6.36 4.44 12.81
N GLU A 17 5.53 4.37 13.85
CA GLU A 17 4.38 3.47 13.90
C GLU A 17 3.34 3.81 12.83
N TRP A 18 3.03 5.10 12.64
CA TRP A 18 2.10 5.52 11.60
C TRP A 18 2.63 5.23 10.19
N ALA A 19 3.94 5.45 9.97
CA ALA A 19 4.59 5.11 8.71
C ALA A 19 4.46 3.60 8.45
N ALA A 20 4.76 2.75 9.42
CA ALA A 20 4.63 1.31 9.29
C ALA A 20 3.18 0.88 8.95
N GLN A 21 2.17 1.47 9.60
CA GLN A 21 0.75 1.19 9.30
C GLN A 21 0.35 1.58 7.87
N CYS A 22 0.88 2.70 7.39
CA CYS A 22 0.57 3.21 6.05
C CYS A 22 1.42 2.56 4.95
N GLY A 23 2.50 1.88 5.34
CA GLY A 23 3.57 1.42 4.46
C GLY A 23 4.54 2.53 4.05
N TYR A 24 4.61 3.65 4.74
CA TYR A 24 5.71 4.58 4.50
C TYR A 24 6.99 4.12 5.20
N THR A 25 8.15 4.55 4.69
CA THR A 25 9.38 4.49 5.47
C THR A 25 9.43 5.68 6.41
N TYR A 26 9.89 5.47 7.65
CA TYR A 26 10.02 6.55 8.63
C TYR A 26 10.83 7.73 8.08
N SER A 27 11.95 7.47 7.40
CA SER A 27 12.78 8.50 6.76
C SER A 27 12.03 9.31 5.69
N TYR A 28 11.13 8.69 4.93
CA TYR A 28 10.32 9.41 3.95
C TYR A 28 9.33 10.36 4.62
N VAL A 29 8.64 9.89 5.68
CA VAL A 29 7.71 10.74 6.45
C VAL A 29 8.45 11.90 7.10
N LEU A 30 9.61 11.65 7.71
CA LEU A 30 10.37 12.68 8.41
C LEU A 30 10.94 13.75 7.46
N HIS A 31 11.54 13.33 6.33
CA HIS A 31 12.31 14.24 5.49
C HIS A 31 11.56 14.71 4.24
N ALA A 32 10.84 13.82 3.56
CA ALA A 32 10.22 14.14 2.28
C ALA A 32 8.78 14.67 2.45
N MET A 33 7.98 14.09 3.34
CA MET A 33 6.60 14.56 3.53
C MET A 33 6.55 15.98 4.08
N ARG A 34 7.43 16.33 5.04
CA ARG A 34 7.52 17.72 5.54
C ARG A 34 7.93 18.73 4.48
N GLN A 35 8.68 18.32 3.45
CA GLN A 35 9.05 19.19 2.33
C GLN A 35 7.93 19.32 1.30
N HIS A 36 7.19 18.23 1.04
CA HIS A 36 6.10 18.21 0.06
C HIS A 36 4.79 18.79 0.59
N TYR A 37 4.58 18.74 1.91
CA TYR A 37 3.38 19.19 2.59
C TYR A 37 3.76 20.24 3.64
N PRO A 38 3.72 21.54 3.29
CA PRO A 38 4.06 22.61 4.23
C PRO A 38 3.08 22.70 5.40
N ASP A 39 1.91 22.10 5.25
CA ASP A 39 0.85 21.99 6.25
C ASP A 39 0.94 20.70 7.08
N PHE A 40 2.03 19.93 6.99
CA PHE A 40 2.22 18.72 7.78
C PHE A 40 2.14 19.03 9.30
N PRO A 41 1.38 18.24 10.09
CA PRO A 41 1.08 18.57 11.48
C PRO A 41 2.35 18.56 12.32
N GLU A 42 2.41 19.48 13.29
CA GLU A 42 3.37 19.38 14.37
C GLU A 42 2.97 18.28 15.36
N PRO A 43 3.92 17.70 16.11
CA PRO A 43 3.59 16.73 17.14
C PRO A 43 2.78 17.36 18.28
N GLU A 44 1.76 16.66 18.75
CA GLU A 44 0.95 17.05 19.92
C GLU A 44 1.79 17.00 21.20
N GLN A 45 2.66 15.99 21.30
CA GLN A 45 3.56 15.83 22.44
C GLN A 45 4.98 15.60 21.94
N ARG A 46 5.86 16.54 22.30
CA ARG A 46 7.31 16.38 22.16
C ARG A 46 7.82 15.73 23.44
N ARG A 47 8.31 14.49 23.37
CA ARG A 47 8.82 13.81 24.57
C ARG A 47 10.04 14.59 25.12
N ARG A 48 10.06 14.80 26.44
CA ARG A 48 11.04 15.65 27.15
C ARG A 48 12.47 15.14 26.88
N GLY A 49 13.26 15.92 26.14
CA GLY A 49 14.62 15.56 25.70
C GLY A 49 14.98 16.08 24.30
N ASP A 50 13.98 16.43 23.49
CA ASP A 50 14.16 16.97 22.13
C ASP A 50 14.49 18.47 22.15
N VAL A 51 15.62 18.83 22.79
CA VAL A 51 16.20 20.18 22.71
C VAL A 51 17.14 20.25 21.51
N GLY A 52 16.56 20.42 20.33
CA GLY A 52 17.14 21.17 19.22
C GLY A 52 18.63 20.98 18.96
N ARG A 53 19.07 19.76 18.62
CA ARG A 53 20.28 19.50 17.81
C ARG A 53 20.34 18.02 17.47
N GLY A 54 19.90 17.68 16.26
CA GLY A 54 20.24 16.44 15.56
C GLY A 54 20.17 15.15 16.39
N GLY A 55 18.96 14.68 16.70
CA GLY A 55 18.81 13.35 17.28
C GLY A 55 17.41 13.08 17.80
N GLY A 56 16.59 12.39 17.00
CA GLY A 56 15.47 11.61 17.54
C GLY A 56 14.06 12.20 17.43
N SER A 57 13.66 12.79 16.30
CA SER A 57 12.24 13.09 16.01
C SER A 57 11.34 11.83 15.89
N GLY A 58 11.85 10.62 16.17
CA GLY A 58 11.11 9.36 16.11
C GLY A 58 10.17 9.15 17.28
N ASN A 59 10.46 9.80 18.41
CA ASN A 59 9.71 9.64 19.65
C ASN A 59 8.67 10.73 19.90
N ASN A 60 8.41 11.58 18.89
CA ASN A 60 7.38 12.60 18.96
C ASN A 60 6.02 11.96 18.64
N LEU A 61 5.01 12.32 19.42
CA LEU A 61 3.67 11.74 19.35
C LEU A 61 2.74 12.68 18.58
N TYR A 62 1.97 12.10 17.66
CA TYR A 62 1.11 12.79 16.72
C TYR A 62 -0.32 12.27 16.85
N ASP A 63 -1.29 13.14 16.58
CA ASP A 63 -2.68 12.76 16.41
C ASP A 63 -2.86 12.00 15.07
N PRO A 64 -3.28 10.72 15.09
CA PRO A 64 -3.54 9.95 13.88
C PRO A 64 -4.55 10.61 12.95
N ALA A 65 -5.56 11.31 13.49
CA ALA A 65 -6.59 11.99 12.69
C ALA A 65 -5.99 13.12 11.85
N LYS A 66 -4.99 13.85 12.37
CA LYS A 66 -4.26 14.89 11.63
C LYS A 66 -3.34 14.30 10.55
N LEU A 67 -2.92 13.04 10.73
CA LEU A 67 -2.10 12.30 9.79
C LEU A 67 -2.91 11.60 8.66
N GLU A 68 -4.22 11.33 8.86
CA GLU A 68 -5.08 10.65 7.87
C GLU A 68 -5.00 11.26 6.47
N ARG A 69 -5.03 12.59 6.36
CA ARG A 69 -4.98 13.30 5.06
C ARG A 69 -3.69 13.04 4.27
N PHE A 70 -2.63 12.60 4.94
CA PHE A 70 -1.33 12.31 4.34
C PHE A 70 -1.13 10.82 4.03
N LYS A 71 -2.09 9.97 4.41
CA LYS A 71 -2.02 8.55 4.06
C LYS A 71 -1.90 8.38 2.55
N PRO A 72 -1.13 7.38 2.10
CA PRO A 72 -1.01 7.11 0.69
C PRO A 72 -2.39 6.77 0.15
N ARG A 73 -2.84 7.50 -0.87
CA ARG A 73 -4.04 7.15 -1.61
C ARG A 73 -3.75 5.87 -2.39
N ARG A 74 -4.06 4.73 -1.78
CA ARG A 74 -4.15 3.46 -2.49
C ARG A 74 -5.35 3.57 -3.45
N PRO A 75 -5.28 2.96 -4.65
CA PRO A 75 -6.49 2.74 -5.41
C PRO A 75 -7.48 1.99 -4.52
N ASP A 76 -8.74 2.42 -4.50
CA ASP A 76 -9.77 1.70 -3.76
C ASP A 76 -9.78 0.23 -4.22
N PRO A 77 -9.81 -0.73 -3.28
CA PRO A 77 -9.92 -2.13 -3.62
C PRO A 77 -11.16 -2.34 -4.49
N VAL A 78 -11.00 -3.06 -5.59
CA VAL A 78 -12.14 -3.48 -6.39
C VAL A 78 -12.70 -4.75 -5.78
N GLU A 79 -14.00 -4.77 -5.53
CA GLU A 79 -14.74 -5.98 -5.18
C GLU A 79 -15.45 -6.50 -6.44
N LEU A 80 -15.39 -7.81 -6.63
CA LEU A 80 -16.12 -8.52 -7.68
C LEU A 80 -16.96 -9.62 -7.02
N PRO A 81 -18.14 -9.93 -7.58
CA PRO A 81 -18.97 -11.01 -7.05
C PRO A 81 -18.25 -12.36 -7.23
N GLU A 82 -18.53 -13.33 -6.34
CA GLU A 82 -17.84 -14.63 -6.33
C GLU A 82 -17.96 -15.39 -7.66
N GLU A 83 -19.09 -15.21 -8.37
CA GLU A 83 -19.32 -15.76 -9.71
C GLU A 83 -18.32 -15.26 -10.76
N ASP A 84 -17.78 -14.06 -10.59
CA ASP A 84 -16.77 -13.49 -11.47
C ASP A 84 -15.38 -14.01 -11.14
N LEU A 85 -15.10 -14.35 -9.88
CA LEU A 85 -13.77 -14.77 -9.42
C LEU A 85 -13.33 -16.09 -10.07
N VAL A 86 -14.27 -16.96 -10.43
CA VAL A 86 -14.00 -18.25 -11.10
C VAL A 86 -13.78 -18.10 -12.61
N LYS A 87 -14.07 -16.94 -13.20
CA LYS A 87 -13.94 -16.72 -14.64
C LYS A 87 -12.48 -16.67 -15.07
N GLN A 88 -12.25 -16.98 -16.34
CA GLN A 88 -10.95 -16.89 -17.00
C GLN A 88 -11.00 -15.80 -18.06
N VAL A 89 -10.15 -14.79 -17.93
CA VAL A 89 -10.18 -13.60 -18.79
C VAL A 89 -8.78 -13.25 -19.26
N THR A 90 -8.71 -12.50 -20.37
CA THR A 90 -7.48 -11.81 -20.75
C THR A 90 -7.27 -10.58 -19.89
N LEU A 91 -6.07 -9.97 -19.89
CA LEU A 91 -5.84 -8.69 -19.20
C LEU A 91 -6.80 -7.58 -19.66
N GLY A 92 -7.13 -7.54 -20.95
CA GLY A 92 -8.13 -6.61 -21.48
C GLY A 92 -9.55 -6.93 -21.02
N GLY A 93 -9.90 -8.23 -20.94
CA GLY A 93 -11.19 -8.68 -20.40
C GLY A 93 -11.33 -8.37 -18.91
N PHE A 94 -10.26 -8.54 -18.13
CA PHE A 94 -10.21 -8.14 -16.73
C PHE A 94 -10.40 -6.63 -16.57
N ALA A 95 -9.72 -5.82 -17.38
CA ALA A 95 -9.88 -4.37 -17.34
C ALA A 95 -11.32 -3.92 -17.57
N ALA A 96 -12.01 -4.54 -18.54
CA ALA A 96 -13.42 -4.29 -18.81
C ALA A 96 -14.30 -4.72 -17.63
N LEU A 97 -13.99 -5.85 -16.99
CA LEU A 97 -14.73 -6.40 -15.85
C LEU A 97 -14.69 -5.47 -14.63
N ILE A 98 -13.54 -4.87 -14.32
CA ILE A 98 -13.38 -3.96 -13.18
C ILE A 98 -13.61 -2.47 -13.54
N GLY A 99 -14.02 -2.17 -14.78
CA GLY A 99 -14.32 -0.81 -15.22
C GLY A 99 -13.11 0.12 -15.36
N VAL A 100 -11.90 -0.41 -15.62
CA VAL A 100 -10.66 0.39 -15.73
C VAL A 100 -10.11 0.40 -17.15
N ASN A 101 -9.21 1.34 -17.42
CA ASN A 101 -8.55 1.43 -18.72
C ASN A 101 -7.65 0.20 -18.98
N GLY A 102 -7.89 -0.51 -20.09
CA GLY A 102 -7.10 -1.68 -20.49
C GLY A 102 -5.60 -1.43 -20.62
N ARG A 103 -5.18 -0.20 -20.96
CA ARG A 103 -3.76 0.18 -20.99
C ARG A 103 -3.13 0.13 -19.60
N ALA A 104 -3.86 0.52 -18.55
CA ALA A 104 -3.35 0.52 -17.18
C ALA A 104 -3.06 -0.91 -16.68
N VAL A 105 -3.88 -1.88 -17.08
CA VAL A 105 -3.63 -3.30 -16.77
C VAL A 105 -2.49 -3.86 -17.63
N ASN A 106 -2.48 -3.57 -18.94
CA ASN A 106 -1.43 -4.08 -19.82
C ASN A 106 -0.03 -3.55 -19.48
N GLN A 107 0.08 -2.32 -19.01
CA GLN A 107 1.35 -1.70 -18.62
C GLN A 107 2.04 -2.43 -17.45
N ILE A 108 1.30 -3.19 -16.65
CA ILE A 108 1.87 -4.03 -15.58
C ILE A 108 2.83 -5.07 -16.18
N LYS A 109 2.51 -5.62 -17.35
CA LYS A 109 3.38 -6.58 -18.06
C LYS A 109 4.74 -5.99 -18.39
N ASP A 110 4.76 -4.72 -18.79
CA ASP A 110 6.00 -4.07 -19.24
C ASP A 110 6.81 -3.53 -18.05
N GLN A 111 6.14 -3.08 -16.99
CA GLN A 111 6.80 -2.45 -15.84
C GLN A 111 7.12 -3.40 -14.69
N ARG A 112 6.29 -4.43 -14.50
CA ARG A 112 6.29 -5.33 -13.33
C ARG A 112 5.81 -6.74 -13.72
N PRO A 113 6.47 -7.42 -14.68
CA PRO A 113 6.08 -8.76 -15.12
C PRO A 113 6.17 -9.83 -14.02
N ASP A 114 6.96 -9.58 -12.97
CA ASP A 114 7.09 -10.40 -11.76
C ASP A 114 5.82 -10.40 -10.88
N THR A 115 4.91 -9.45 -11.11
CA THR A 115 3.69 -9.31 -10.33
C THR A 115 2.47 -9.92 -11.01
N LEU A 116 2.58 -10.28 -12.28
CA LEU A 116 1.52 -11.01 -12.98
C LEU A 116 1.46 -12.44 -12.44
N PRO A 117 0.25 -12.97 -12.19
CA PRO A 117 0.09 -14.39 -11.95
C PRO A 117 0.43 -15.18 -13.22
N ASP A 118 0.72 -16.47 -13.05
CA ASP A 118 0.80 -17.37 -14.20
C ASP A 118 -0.54 -17.48 -14.92
N THR A 119 -0.47 -17.79 -16.20
CA THR A 119 -1.65 -18.04 -17.02
C THR A 119 -2.32 -19.35 -16.60
N VAL A 120 -3.57 -19.55 -17.02
CA VAL A 120 -4.35 -20.77 -16.70
C VAL A 120 -3.63 -22.05 -17.17
N ASP A 121 -2.83 -21.96 -18.22
CA ASP A 121 -1.98 -23.02 -18.78
C ASP A 121 -0.57 -23.09 -18.18
N GLY A 122 -0.29 -22.36 -17.10
CA GLY A 122 0.98 -22.39 -16.38
C GLY A 122 2.14 -21.72 -17.09
N GLN A 123 1.86 -20.84 -18.07
CA GLN A 123 2.87 -20.05 -18.75
C GLN A 123 2.94 -18.64 -18.16
N ARG A 124 4.02 -17.92 -18.46
CA ARG A 124 4.25 -16.60 -17.86
C ARG A 124 3.36 -15.51 -18.47
N TRP A 125 3.39 -15.34 -19.81
CA TRP A 125 2.44 -14.53 -20.56
C TRP A 125 2.68 -14.67 -22.07
N TYR A 126 1.62 -14.53 -22.86
CA TYR A 126 1.65 -14.51 -24.33
C TYR A 126 0.43 -13.73 -24.86
N PRO A 127 0.39 -13.38 -26.16
CA PRO A 127 -0.78 -12.69 -26.73
C PRO A 127 -2.07 -13.47 -26.48
N ARG A 128 -3.09 -12.82 -25.90
CA ARG A 128 -4.39 -13.41 -25.55
C ARG A 128 -4.32 -14.52 -24.47
N ALA A 129 -3.25 -14.55 -23.69
CA ALA A 129 -3.16 -15.35 -22.48
C ALA A 129 -4.37 -15.13 -21.57
N LYS A 130 -4.84 -16.24 -20.97
CA LYS A 130 -5.94 -16.23 -20.00
C LYS A 130 -5.38 -16.37 -18.59
N TYR A 131 -6.02 -15.66 -17.67
CA TYR A 131 -5.71 -15.67 -16.25
C TYR A 131 -7.01 -15.88 -15.47
N HIS A 132 -6.90 -16.43 -14.26
CA HIS A 132 -8.04 -16.48 -13.35
C HIS A 132 -8.33 -15.06 -12.80
N VAL A 133 -9.61 -14.68 -12.80
CA VAL A 133 -10.03 -13.35 -12.29
C VAL A 133 -9.62 -13.16 -10.84
N ARG A 134 -9.75 -14.17 -9.98
CA ARG A 134 -9.31 -14.11 -8.57
C ARG A 134 -7.85 -13.66 -8.43
N ASP A 135 -6.96 -14.17 -9.29
CA ASP A 135 -5.52 -13.93 -9.20
C ASP A 135 -5.18 -12.55 -9.76
N LEU A 136 -5.84 -12.14 -10.86
CA LEU A 136 -5.74 -10.77 -11.36
C LEU A 136 -6.32 -9.74 -10.39
N LEU A 137 -7.40 -10.06 -9.68
CA LEU A 137 -8.00 -9.19 -8.66
C LEU A 137 -7.09 -9.02 -7.46
N LEU A 138 -6.51 -10.13 -6.97
CA LEU A 138 -5.51 -10.09 -5.89
C LEU A 138 -4.28 -9.26 -6.30
N MET A 139 -3.77 -9.48 -7.51
CA MET A 139 -2.71 -8.65 -8.08
C MET A 139 -3.15 -7.19 -8.12
N TRP A 140 -4.34 -6.87 -8.63
CA TRP A 140 -4.78 -5.48 -8.79
C TRP A 140 -4.95 -4.77 -7.44
N ASN A 141 -5.54 -5.42 -6.45
CA ASN A 141 -5.77 -4.84 -5.13
C ASN A 141 -4.49 -4.74 -4.29
N SER A 142 -3.46 -5.52 -4.62
CA SER A 142 -2.16 -5.42 -3.96
C SER A 142 -1.28 -4.27 -4.48
N ARG A 143 -1.74 -3.43 -5.43
CA ARG A 143 -0.89 -2.38 -6.01
C ARG A 143 -0.48 -1.33 -4.97
N PRO A 144 0.79 -0.89 -4.96
CA PRO A 144 1.21 0.19 -4.09
C PRO A 144 0.43 1.47 -4.42
N GLY A 145 0.18 2.29 -3.41
CA GLY A 145 -0.44 3.60 -3.58
C GLY A 145 0.40 4.51 -4.49
N LYS A 146 -0.26 5.51 -5.08
CA LYS A 146 0.43 6.49 -5.94
C LYS A 146 1.13 7.52 -5.05
N GLY A 147 2.47 7.59 -5.08
CA GLY A 147 3.24 8.60 -4.35
C GLY A 147 4.74 8.30 -4.29
N SER A 148 5.57 9.34 -4.19
CA SER A 148 7.04 9.28 -4.21
C SER A 148 7.64 8.46 -3.05
N GLY A 149 6.88 8.22 -1.99
CA GLY A 149 7.31 7.38 -0.88
C GLY A 149 6.27 6.46 -0.29
N SER A 150 5.16 6.19 -1.00
CA SER A 150 4.31 5.03 -0.72
C SER A 150 5.17 3.78 -0.66
N ASP A 151 4.86 2.85 0.25
CA ASP A 151 5.59 1.58 0.29
C ASP A 151 5.60 1.01 -1.10
N LYS A 152 6.80 0.87 -1.65
CA LYS A 152 6.96 0.04 -2.82
C LYS A 152 6.89 -1.43 -2.42
N ARG A 153 6.97 -1.74 -1.11
CA ARG A 153 6.82 -3.10 -0.60
C ARG A 153 5.37 -3.52 -0.75
N ARG A 154 5.18 -4.45 -1.67
CA ARG A 154 3.94 -5.16 -1.87
C ARG A 154 3.84 -6.28 -0.84
N PRO A 155 2.65 -6.58 -0.28
CA PRO A 155 2.47 -7.89 0.34
C PRO A 155 2.86 -8.97 -0.68
N PRO A 156 3.66 -9.98 -0.30
CA PRO A 156 4.09 -11.01 -1.22
C PRO A 156 2.88 -11.74 -1.78
N LEU A 157 2.78 -11.81 -3.11
CA LEU A 157 1.71 -12.52 -3.77
C LEU A 157 1.91 -14.05 -3.64
N PRO A 158 0.85 -14.85 -3.66
CA PRO A 158 0.95 -16.30 -3.47
C PRO A 158 1.93 -16.98 -4.43
N TRP A 159 1.95 -16.54 -5.70
CA TRP A 159 2.85 -17.08 -6.72
C TRP A 159 4.31 -16.56 -6.62
N GLN A 160 4.57 -15.52 -5.81
CA GLN A 160 5.94 -15.03 -5.57
C GLN A 160 6.65 -15.77 -4.42
N ARG A 161 5.90 -16.55 -3.62
CA ARG A 161 6.47 -17.30 -2.49
C ARG A 161 7.11 -18.64 -2.90
N GLN A 162 6.83 -19.11 -4.12
CA GLN A 162 7.27 -20.44 -4.57
C GLN A 162 8.75 -20.48 -5.01
N ASP A 163 9.36 -19.33 -5.34
CA ASP A 163 10.77 -19.29 -5.80
C ASP A 163 11.80 -19.37 -4.66
N THR A 164 11.41 -19.12 -3.40
CA THR A 164 12.36 -19.08 -2.27
C THR A 164 12.73 -20.43 -1.66
N ASP A 165 12.06 -21.52 -2.05
CA ASP A 165 12.31 -22.87 -1.48
C ASP A 165 13.23 -23.75 -2.35
N SER A 166 13.77 -23.23 -3.47
CA SER A 166 14.57 -24.02 -4.42
C SER A 166 16.11 -23.86 -4.28
N HIS A 167 16.60 -23.41 -3.12
CA HIS A 167 18.03 -23.46 -2.81
C HIS A 167 18.24 -24.18 -1.47
N GLN A 168 18.26 -25.51 -1.54
CA GLN A 168 18.91 -26.37 -0.54
C GLN A 168 19.96 -27.22 -1.24
#